data_AF-A0A1W0W0P8-F1
#
_entry.id   AF-A0A1W0W0P8-F1
#
_cell.length_a   1.000
_cell.length_b   1.000
_cell.length_c   1.000
_cell.angle_alpha   90.00
_cell.angle_beta   90.00
_cell.angle_gamma   90.00
#
_symmetry.space_group_name_H-M   'P 1'
#
loop_
_entity.id
_entity.type
_entity.pdbx_description
1 polymer ?
#
loop_
_entity_poly.entity_id
_entity_poly.type
_entity_poly.pdbx_seq_one_letter_code
_entity_poly.pdbx_strand_id
1 'polypeptide(L)'
;MYLDLDCRFDVLRLAQILRNRIAEGCRSAHLRNGDPEPENNGTKDEFQCSLENTLFSDCMQRFLYARCCNSPEFIAALKTVQSQSRREVSGAGIYFVMIDSIGAFYWIDRGSQPARENKGRTLQSITESVVHELRKLLQLQPALVLVTKAPIYGEGTTTANDFNRVSSKYMLGDSTGLGYSRQGEEKTVSNREYMPSIWQSFITHRINLQVEEAEVPSVLESEVLPMHTSEWVQPCLKMKEKFSIMDDGVSLIQ
;
A
#
# COMPACT_ATOMS: atom_id res chain seq x y z
N MET A 1 -11.73 -6.93 2.68
CA MET A 1 -10.85 -7.50 3.73
C MET A 1 -9.49 -6.84 3.65
N TYR A 2 -8.90 -6.50 4.80
CA TYR A 2 -7.59 -5.90 4.94
C TYR A 2 -6.65 -6.87 5.68
N LEU A 3 -5.51 -7.18 5.07
CA LEU A 3 -4.45 -8.02 5.62
C LEU A 3 -3.26 -7.11 5.97
N ASP A 4 -3.11 -6.84 7.26
CA ASP A 4 -2.09 -5.96 7.82
C ASP A 4 -0.87 -6.79 8.24
N LEU A 5 0.20 -6.66 7.47
CA LEU A 5 1.46 -7.41 7.60
C LEU A 5 2.56 -6.59 8.27
N ASP A 6 2.47 -5.27 8.27
CA ASP A 6 3.47 -4.38 8.87
C ASP A 6 2.97 -3.59 10.09
N CYS A 7 1.73 -3.87 10.52
CA CYS A 7 1.08 -3.33 11.71
C CYS A 7 0.86 -1.81 11.67
N ARG A 8 0.72 -1.22 10.48
CA ARG A 8 0.56 0.25 10.30
C ARG A 8 -0.88 0.67 10.03
N PHE A 9 -1.83 -0.26 10.00
CA PHE A 9 -3.22 0.09 9.75
C PHE A 9 -3.78 0.99 10.87
N ASP A 10 -4.25 2.18 10.48
CA ASP A 10 -4.86 3.15 11.38
C ASP A 10 -6.40 3.13 11.23
N VAL A 11 -7.06 2.46 12.17
CA VAL A 11 -8.53 2.38 12.22
C VAL A 11 -9.19 3.73 12.51
N LEU A 12 -8.51 4.63 13.23
CA LEU A 12 -9.03 5.97 13.51
C LEU A 12 -9.03 6.81 12.25
N ARG A 13 -7.95 6.71 11.45
CA ARG A 13 -7.89 7.37 10.14
C ARG A 13 -8.95 6.85 9.19
N LEU A 14 -9.16 5.53 9.12
CA LEU A 14 -10.26 4.96 8.34
C LEU A 14 -11.62 5.50 8.78
N ALA A 15 -11.88 5.49 10.10
CA ALA A 15 -13.15 5.94 10.65
C ALA A 15 -13.40 7.44 10.37
N GLN A 16 -12.37 8.28 10.49
CA GLN A 16 -12.44 9.71 10.19
C GLN A 16 -12.80 9.95 8.72
N ILE A 17 -12.04 9.34 7.79
CA ILE A 17 -12.27 9.48 6.34
C ILE A 17 -13.69 9.00 5.99
N LEU A 18 -14.10 7.85 6.52
CA LEU A 18 -15.42 7.29 6.25
C LEU A 18 -16.55 8.21 6.73
N ARG A 19 -16.43 8.79 7.94
CA ARG A 19 -17.41 9.76 8.45
C ARG A 19 -17.49 10.99 7.56
N ASN A 20 -16.33 11.55 7.18
CA ASN A 20 -16.27 12.72 6.31
C ASN A 20 -16.96 12.47 4.97
N ARG A 21 -16.73 11.31 4.35
CA ARG A 21 -17.35 10.90 3.07
C ARG A 21 -18.86 10.65 3.19
N ILE A 22 -19.32 10.04 4.28
CA ILE A 22 -20.75 9.82 4.53
C ILE A 22 -21.46 11.17 4.67
N ALA A 23 -20.91 12.09 5.48
CA ALA A 23 -21.48 13.41 5.70
C ALA A 23 -21.49 14.23 4.40
N GLU A 24 -20.43 14.18 3.59
CA GLU A 24 -20.38 14.82 2.27
C GLU A 24 -21.46 14.29 1.32
N GLY A 25 -21.59 12.96 1.21
CA GLY A 25 -22.58 12.32 0.36
C GLY A 25 -24.02 12.66 0.74
N CYS A 26 -24.33 12.70 2.04
CA CYS A 26 -25.67 13.06 2.51
C CYS A 26 -26.01 14.53 2.24
N ARG A 27 -25.06 15.47 2.45
CA ARG A 27 -25.24 16.89 2.11
C ARG A 27 -25.51 17.08 0.60
N SER A 28 -24.78 16.37 -0.24
CA SER A 28 -24.95 16.44 -1.70
C SER A 28 -26.32 15.91 -2.16
N ALA A 29 -26.81 14.84 -1.54
CA ALA A 29 -28.14 14.30 -1.80
C ALA A 29 -29.26 15.28 -1.41
N HIS A 30 -29.09 16.01 -0.31
CA HIS A 30 -30.07 17.01 0.14
C HIS A 30 -30.19 18.19 -0.84
N LEU A 31 -29.07 18.72 -1.32
CA LEU A 31 -29.05 19.81 -2.32
C LEU A 31 -29.71 19.42 -3.65
N ARG A 32 -29.63 18.14 -4.04
CA ARG A 32 -30.28 17.63 -5.27
C ARG A 32 -31.80 17.51 -5.17
N ASN A 33 -32.35 17.37 -3.96
CA ASN A 33 -33.78 17.18 -3.76
C ASN A 33 -34.56 18.51 -3.74
N GLY A 34 -33.89 19.66 -3.91
CA GLY A 34 -34.54 20.96 -4.03
C GLY A 34 -35.25 21.44 -2.76
N ASP A 35 -34.90 20.86 -1.61
CA ASP A 35 -35.43 21.32 -0.32
C ASP A 35 -34.95 22.76 -0.06
N PRO A 36 -35.85 23.72 0.22
CA PRO A 36 -35.46 25.09 0.53
C PRO A 36 -34.59 25.15 1.79
N GLU A 37 -33.73 26.18 1.86
CA GLU A 37 -32.85 26.54 2.98
C GLU A 37 -33.48 26.23 4.35
N PRO A 38 -32.68 25.71 5.31
CA PRO A 38 -33.22 25.13 6.53
C PRO A 38 -33.87 26.19 7.41
N GLU A 39 -35.21 26.20 7.46
CA GLU A 39 -35.87 26.54 8.72
C GLU A 39 -35.40 25.52 9.76
N ASN A 40 -34.76 26.03 10.80
CA ASN A 40 -34.09 25.28 11.88
C ASN A 40 -35.07 24.38 12.64
N ASN A 41 -35.45 23.25 12.04
CA ASN A 41 -36.29 22.22 12.64
C ASN A 41 -35.37 21.12 13.17
N GLY A 42 -35.12 21.12 14.49
CA GLY A 42 -34.21 20.18 15.17
C GLY A 42 -34.49 18.69 14.91
N THR A 43 -35.70 18.34 14.47
CA THR A 43 -36.07 16.97 14.05
C THR A 43 -35.40 16.51 12.75
N LYS A 44 -35.06 17.41 11.82
CA LYS A 44 -34.34 17.05 10.58
C LYS A 44 -32.87 16.74 10.87
N ASP A 45 -32.25 17.47 11.80
CA ASP A 45 -30.86 17.29 12.21
C ASP A 45 -30.63 15.98 12.97
N GLU A 46 -31.57 15.61 13.86
CA GLU A 46 -31.55 14.32 14.55
C GLU A 46 -31.70 13.12 13.59
N PHE A 47 -32.60 13.21 12.61
CA PHE A 47 -32.77 12.16 11.60
C PHE A 47 -31.53 11.98 10.74
N GLN A 48 -30.92 13.10 10.33
CA GLN A 48 -29.68 13.12 9.55
C GLN A 48 -28.52 12.47 10.32
N CYS A 49 -28.33 12.85 11.59
CA CYS A 49 -27.35 12.23 12.47
C CYS A 49 -27.59 10.72 12.66
N SER A 50 -28.86 10.30 12.78
CA SER A 50 -29.21 8.88 12.90
C SER A 50 -28.86 8.07 11.63
N LEU A 51 -29.15 8.64 10.46
CA LEU A 51 -28.81 8.04 9.17
C LEU A 51 -27.30 7.89 8.99
N GLU A 52 -26.53 8.94 9.26
CA GLU A 52 -25.07 8.92 9.13
C GLU A 52 -24.43 7.86 10.06
N ASN A 53 -24.91 7.76 11.30
CA ASN A 53 -24.44 6.74 12.24
C ASN A 53 -24.79 5.31 11.80
N THR A 54 -25.98 5.11 11.25
CA THR A 54 -26.40 3.81 10.71
C THR A 54 -25.52 3.40 9.53
N LEU A 55 -25.31 4.31 8.57
CA LEU A 55 -24.43 4.08 7.42
C LEU A 55 -22.99 3.79 7.84
N PHE A 56 -22.48 4.52 8.84
CA PHE A 56 -21.15 4.30 9.38
C PHE A 56 -21.02 2.89 9.97
N SER A 57 -21.99 2.47 10.80
CA SER A 57 -22.04 1.13 11.38
C SER A 57 -22.08 0.05 10.29
N ASP A 58 -22.95 0.19 9.30
CA ASP A 58 -23.08 -0.77 8.20
C ASP A 58 -21.80 -0.86 7.34
N CYS A 59 -21.09 0.25 7.16
CA CYS A 59 -19.80 0.26 6.48
C CYS A 59 -18.71 -0.43 7.31
N MET A 60 -18.63 -0.15 8.61
CA MET A 60 -17.66 -0.77 9.50
C MET A 60 -17.89 -2.28 9.67
N GLN A 61 -19.14 -2.74 9.72
CA GLN A 61 -19.47 -4.16 9.81
C GLN A 61 -19.02 -4.97 8.58
N ARG A 62 -18.94 -4.32 7.41
CA ARG A 62 -18.44 -4.94 6.17
C ARG A 62 -16.91 -4.96 6.07
N PHE A 63 -16.22 -4.20 6.92
CA PHE A 63 -14.76 -4.12 6.93
C PHE A 63 -14.14 -5.26 7.75
N LEU A 64 -13.68 -6.30 7.06
CA LEU A 64 -12.93 -7.40 7.67
C LEU A 64 -11.45 -7.05 7.78
N TYR A 65 -10.86 -7.22 8.95
CA TYR A 65 -9.43 -6.96 9.24
C TYR A 65 -8.76 -8.21 9.82
N ALA A 66 -7.53 -8.50 9.39
CA ALA A 66 -6.67 -9.45 10.06
C ALA A 66 -5.22 -8.95 10.06
N ARG A 67 -4.61 -8.98 11.24
CA ARG A 67 -3.18 -8.75 11.42
C ARG A 67 -2.44 -10.07 11.31
N CYS A 68 -1.34 -10.07 10.57
CA CYS A 68 -0.44 -11.21 10.50
C CYS A 68 0.93 -10.80 11.02
N CYS A 69 1.57 -11.63 11.83
CA CYS A 69 2.87 -11.33 12.43
C CYS A 69 4.04 -12.02 11.68
N ASN A 70 3.73 -12.95 10.78
CA ASN A 70 4.70 -13.73 10.01
C ASN A 70 4.06 -14.36 8.76
N SER A 71 4.91 -14.91 7.88
CA SER A 71 4.47 -15.55 6.63
C SER A 71 3.53 -16.75 6.81
N PRO A 72 3.73 -17.65 7.78
CA PRO A 72 2.75 -18.71 8.08
C PRO A 72 1.35 -18.18 8.47
N GLU A 73 1.26 -17.19 9.36
CA GLU A 73 -0.01 -16.55 9.72
C GLU A 73 -0.69 -15.89 8.52
N PHE A 74 0.09 -15.22 7.67
CA PHE A 74 -0.43 -14.62 6.44
C PHE A 74 -1.02 -15.67 5.48
N ILE A 75 -0.33 -16.80 5.27
CA ILE A 75 -0.84 -17.89 4.44
C ILE A 75 -2.12 -18.48 5.06
N ALA A 76 -2.18 -18.64 6.38
CA ALA A 76 -3.37 -19.12 7.07
C ALA A 76 -4.56 -18.14 6.93
N ALA A 77 -4.29 -16.83 7.00
CA ALA A 77 -5.29 -15.80 6.77
C ALA A 77 -5.86 -15.91 5.34
N LEU A 78 -5.00 -16.03 4.31
CA LEU A 78 -5.43 -16.22 2.92
C LEU A 78 -6.32 -17.46 2.72
N LYS A 79 -5.96 -18.58 3.34
CA LYS A 79 -6.80 -19.80 3.32
C LYS A 79 -8.15 -19.58 4.00
N THR A 80 -8.18 -18.78 5.06
CA THR A 80 -9.42 -18.43 5.76
C THR A 80 -10.33 -17.60 4.85
N VAL A 81 -9.78 -16.61 4.14
CA VAL A 81 -10.53 -15.80 3.14
C VAL A 81 -11.20 -16.71 2.12
N GLN A 82 -10.45 -17.64 1.52
CA GLN A 82 -10.99 -18.58 0.55
C GLN A 82 -12.11 -19.45 1.14
N SER A 83 -11.94 -19.92 2.38
CA SER A 83 -12.93 -20.77 3.03
C SER A 83 -14.25 -20.03 3.29
N GLN A 84 -14.17 -18.73 3.58
CA GLN A 84 -15.33 -17.86 3.74
C GLN A 84 -16.02 -17.61 2.39
N SER A 85 -15.25 -17.30 1.33
CA SER A 85 -15.79 -17.16 -0.03
C SER A 85 -16.52 -18.41 -0.52
N ARG A 86 -16.11 -19.61 -0.10
CA ARG A 86 -16.80 -20.87 -0.46
C ARG A 86 -18.12 -21.09 0.29
N ARG A 87 -18.32 -20.41 1.42
CA ARG A 87 -19.48 -20.59 2.31
C ARG A 87 -20.57 -19.54 2.06
N GLU A 88 -20.62 -18.94 0.87
CA GLU A 88 -21.69 -18.02 0.47
C GLU A 88 -23.06 -18.71 0.50
N VAL A 89 -23.63 -18.80 1.69
CA VAL A 89 -25.02 -19.13 1.99
C VAL A 89 -25.80 -17.83 2.29
N SER A 90 -25.10 -16.70 2.46
CA SER A 90 -25.69 -15.42 2.90
C SER A 90 -25.39 -14.21 1.99
N GLY A 91 -24.88 -14.40 0.76
CA GLY A 91 -24.76 -13.32 -0.25
C GLY A 91 -23.73 -12.21 0.02
N ALA A 92 -22.97 -12.26 1.11
CA ALA A 92 -21.92 -11.29 1.43
C ALA A 92 -20.54 -11.82 0.98
N GLY A 93 -20.23 -11.63 -0.31
CA GLY A 93 -18.94 -12.00 -0.89
C GLY A 93 -17.80 -11.04 -0.56
N ILE A 94 -16.56 -11.54 -0.65
CA ILE A 94 -15.36 -10.71 -0.46
C ILE A 94 -14.93 -10.16 -1.83
N TYR A 95 -15.40 -8.98 -2.19
CA TYR A 95 -15.08 -8.36 -3.49
C TYR A 95 -13.72 -7.67 -3.54
N PHE A 96 -13.14 -7.33 -2.38
CA PHE A 96 -11.91 -6.56 -2.29
C PHE A 96 -11.01 -7.11 -1.18
N VAL A 97 -9.75 -7.38 -1.52
CA VAL A 97 -8.69 -7.77 -0.58
C VAL A 97 -7.52 -6.81 -0.70
N MET A 98 -7.17 -6.15 0.40
CA MET A 98 -6.00 -5.29 0.51
C MET A 98 -4.92 -6.00 1.32
N ILE A 99 -3.69 -6.02 0.82
CA ILE A 99 -2.51 -6.57 1.52
C ILE A 99 -1.51 -5.44 1.71
N ASP A 100 -1.20 -5.13 2.97
CA ASP A 100 -0.33 -4.02 3.32
C ASP A 100 0.66 -4.43 4.42
N SER A 101 1.97 -4.57 4.19
CA SER A 101 2.72 -4.51 2.93
C SER A 101 3.30 -5.88 2.60
N ILE A 102 3.21 -6.33 1.33
CA ILE A 102 3.65 -7.68 0.93
C ILE A 102 5.14 -7.95 1.22
N GLY A 103 5.94 -6.90 1.31
CA GLY A 103 7.36 -6.98 1.61
C GLY A 103 7.69 -7.13 3.10
N ALA A 104 6.70 -7.08 4.01
CA ALA A 104 6.94 -6.96 5.45
C ALA A 104 7.82 -8.10 6.01
N PHE A 105 7.58 -9.34 5.60
CA PHE A 105 8.33 -10.50 6.12
C PHE A 105 9.52 -10.91 5.24
N TYR A 106 9.70 -10.28 4.07
CA TYR A 106 10.70 -10.70 3.07
C TYR A 106 12.12 -10.80 3.66
N TRP A 107 12.55 -9.79 4.42
CA TRP A 107 13.90 -9.74 4.97
C TRP A 107 14.10 -10.71 6.13
N ILE A 108 13.06 -10.89 6.95
CA ILE A 108 13.09 -11.81 8.10
C ILE A 108 13.14 -13.25 7.58
N ASP A 109 12.28 -13.61 6.63
CA ASP A 109 12.24 -14.94 6.04
C ASP A 109 13.54 -15.30 5.32
N ARG A 110 14.18 -14.31 4.69
CA ARG A 110 15.48 -14.44 4.05
C ARG A 110 16.62 -14.60 5.07
N GLY A 111 16.55 -13.88 6.19
CA GLY A 111 17.57 -13.90 7.25
C GLY A 111 17.54 -15.16 8.11
N SER A 112 16.36 -15.74 8.33
CA SER A 112 16.15 -16.95 9.14
C SER A 112 16.57 -18.26 8.44
N GLN A 113 17.12 -18.18 7.23
CA GLN A 113 17.54 -19.37 6.49
C GLN A 113 18.86 -19.94 7.05
N PRO A 114 18.94 -21.25 7.33
CA PRO A 114 20.19 -21.88 7.73
C PRO A 114 21.23 -21.73 6.61
N ALA A 115 22.47 -21.42 6.98
CA ALA A 115 23.55 -21.06 6.03
C ALA A 115 23.85 -22.11 4.94
N ARG A 116 23.36 -23.35 5.10
CA ARG A 116 23.57 -24.48 4.20
C ARG A 116 22.45 -24.67 3.17
N GLU A 117 21.29 -24.04 3.35
CA GLU A 117 20.22 -24.07 2.36
C GLU A 117 20.41 -22.95 1.34
N ASN A 118 20.04 -23.20 0.09
CA ASN A 118 19.97 -22.16 -0.92
C ASN A 118 18.97 -21.12 -0.44
N LYS A 119 19.45 -19.99 0.10
CA LYS A 119 18.66 -18.90 0.70
C LYS A 119 17.48 -18.42 -0.18
N GLY A 120 17.54 -18.66 -1.48
CA GLY A 120 16.45 -18.37 -2.43
C GLY A 120 15.30 -19.38 -2.46
N ARG A 121 15.51 -20.67 -2.14
CA ARG A 121 14.50 -21.73 -2.33
C ARG A 121 13.33 -21.62 -1.36
N THR A 122 13.59 -21.36 -0.08
CA THR A 122 12.52 -21.26 0.93
C THR A 122 11.72 -19.97 0.77
N LEU A 123 12.38 -18.85 0.48
CA LEU A 123 11.71 -17.58 0.19
C LEU A 123 10.85 -17.65 -1.08
N GLN A 124 11.37 -18.35 -2.10
CA GLN A 124 10.62 -18.69 -3.29
C GLN A 124 9.39 -19.54 -2.93
N SER A 125 9.55 -20.60 -2.12
CA SER A 125 8.44 -21.46 -1.68
C SER A 125 7.35 -20.72 -0.89
N ILE A 126 7.72 -19.77 -0.02
CA ILE A 126 6.75 -18.92 0.70
C ILE A 126 5.98 -18.05 -0.29
N THR A 127 6.70 -17.37 -1.18
CA THR A 127 6.08 -16.51 -2.20
C THR A 127 5.19 -17.31 -3.15
N GLU A 128 5.62 -18.50 -3.54
CA GLU A 128 4.85 -19.46 -4.35
C GLU A 128 3.55 -19.86 -3.64
N SER A 129 3.63 -20.14 -2.33
CA SER A 129 2.45 -20.47 -1.52
C SER A 129 1.46 -19.31 -1.46
N VAL A 130 1.95 -18.08 -1.23
CA VAL A 130 1.11 -16.87 -1.23
C VAL A 130 0.42 -16.68 -2.59
N VAL A 131 1.18 -16.73 -3.69
CA VAL A 131 0.63 -16.58 -5.04
C VAL A 131 -0.37 -17.68 -5.36
N HIS A 132 -0.09 -18.93 -4.94
CA HIS A 132 -1.01 -20.05 -5.11
C HIS A 132 -2.34 -19.82 -4.41
N GLU A 133 -2.32 -19.35 -3.16
CA GLU A 133 -3.56 -19.05 -2.44
C GLU A 133 -4.30 -17.84 -3.03
N LEU A 134 -3.60 -16.81 -3.50
CA LEU A 134 -4.24 -15.69 -4.19
C LEU A 134 -4.91 -16.12 -5.51
N ARG A 135 -4.25 -16.98 -6.31
CA ARG A 135 -4.85 -17.52 -7.54
C ARG A 135 -6.12 -18.30 -7.26
N LYS A 136 -6.13 -19.17 -6.25
CA LYS A 136 -7.34 -19.90 -5.87
C LYS A 136 -8.46 -18.96 -5.45
N LEU A 137 -8.15 -17.91 -4.68
CA LEU A 137 -9.14 -16.91 -4.29
C LEU A 137 -9.78 -16.26 -5.52
N LEU A 138 -8.94 -15.81 -6.46
CA LEU A 138 -9.38 -15.16 -7.70
C LEU A 138 -10.13 -16.10 -8.67
N GLN A 139 -9.88 -17.41 -8.59
CA GLN A 139 -10.63 -18.42 -9.35
C GLN A 139 -12.02 -18.69 -8.76
N LEU A 140 -12.21 -18.47 -7.45
CA LEU A 140 -13.48 -18.73 -6.77
C LEU A 140 -14.45 -17.54 -6.86
N GLN A 141 -13.92 -16.31 -6.95
CA GLN A 141 -14.72 -15.08 -6.95
C GLN A 141 -13.98 -13.95 -7.70
N PRO A 142 -14.71 -13.03 -8.35
CA PRO A 142 -14.12 -11.87 -9.04
C PRO A 142 -13.70 -10.79 -8.04
N ALA A 143 -12.75 -11.12 -7.16
CA ALA A 143 -12.22 -10.17 -6.18
C ALA A 143 -11.10 -9.31 -6.78
N LEU A 144 -11.06 -8.04 -6.40
CA LEU A 144 -9.91 -7.18 -6.65
C LEU A 144 -8.90 -7.34 -5.49
N VAL A 145 -7.65 -7.66 -5.84
CA VAL A 145 -6.54 -7.75 -4.87
C VAL A 145 -5.63 -6.53 -5.07
N LEU A 146 -5.60 -5.64 -4.07
CA LEU A 146 -4.70 -4.50 -4.01
C LEU A 146 -3.56 -4.82 -3.05
N VAL A 147 -2.33 -4.52 -3.45
CA VAL A 147 -1.15 -4.82 -2.64
C VAL A 147 -0.22 -3.61 -2.60
N THR A 148 0.23 -3.24 -1.41
CA THR A 148 1.27 -2.22 -1.25
C THR A 148 2.64 -2.88 -1.11
N LYS A 149 3.67 -2.15 -1.54
CA LYS A 149 5.06 -2.56 -1.39
C LYS A 149 5.93 -1.32 -1.26
N ALA A 150 6.77 -1.27 -0.22
CA ALA A 150 7.76 -0.22 -0.09
C ALA A 150 8.87 -0.39 -1.14
N PRO A 151 9.35 0.69 -1.77
CA PRO A 151 10.53 0.64 -2.62
C PRO A 151 11.79 0.36 -1.79
N ILE A 152 12.80 -0.23 -2.44
CA ILE A 152 14.17 -0.21 -1.93
C ILE A 152 14.91 0.83 -2.73
N TYR A 153 15.29 1.93 -2.07
CA TYR A 153 16.19 2.90 -2.64
C TYR A 153 17.61 2.34 -2.57
N GLY A 154 18.22 2.11 -3.74
CA GLY A 154 19.63 1.81 -3.83
C GLY A 154 20.42 3.10 -3.59
N GLU A 155 20.73 3.42 -2.33
CA GLU A 155 21.77 4.40 -2.06
C GLU A 155 23.15 3.74 -2.26
N GLY A 156 24.09 4.53 -2.79
CA GLY A 156 25.32 4.09 -3.46
C GLY A 156 26.12 2.97 -2.76
N THR A 157 26.74 2.14 -3.59
CA THR A 157 27.60 0.98 -3.26
C THR A 157 26.89 -0.22 -2.64
N THR A 158 26.00 -0.85 -3.40
CA THR A 158 25.89 -2.32 -3.34
C THR A 158 26.13 -2.90 -4.73
N THR A 159 27.38 -2.80 -5.18
CA THR A 159 27.91 -3.77 -6.13
C THR A 159 27.69 -5.16 -5.54
N ALA A 160 27.57 -6.17 -6.39
CA ALA A 160 27.17 -7.54 -6.06
C ALA A 160 28.10 -8.33 -5.09
N ASN A 161 28.87 -7.66 -4.21
CA ASN A 161 29.96 -8.20 -3.42
C ASN A 161 29.84 -8.05 -1.88
N ASP A 162 28.65 -7.78 -1.32
CA ASP A 162 28.43 -7.88 0.15
C ASP A 162 28.55 -9.33 0.72
N PHE A 163 29.12 -10.26 -0.06
CA PHE A 163 29.36 -11.64 0.32
C PHE A 163 30.64 -11.90 1.13
N ASN A 164 31.44 -10.88 1.47
CA ASN A 164 32.73 -11.11 2.15
C ASN A 164 33.03 -10.16 3.32
N ARG A 165 32.07 -9.94 4.22
CA ARG A 165 32.36 -9.29 5.52
C ARG A 165 32.80 -10.29 6.59
N VAL A 166 33.73 -11.18 6.22
CA VAL A 166 34.56 -11.93 7.17
C VAL A 166 35.99 -11.84 6.65
N SER A 167 36.86 -11.24 7.47
CA SER A 167 38.30 -11.11 7.31
C SER A 167 38.81 -10.05 6.32
N SER A 168 39.09 -8.84 6.82
CA SER A 168 40.39 -8.22 6.53
C SER A 168 40.82 -7.32 7.69
N LYS A 169 41.78 -7.83 8.45
CA LYS A 169 42.73 -7.08 9.26
C LYS A 169 43.48 -6.07 8.37
N TYR A 170 43.87 -4.94 8.98
CA TYR A 170 44.95 -4.00 8.64
C TYR A 170 45.43 -3.92 7.17
N MET A 171 45.35 -2.75 6.54
CA MET A 171 46.53 -2.00 6.10
C MET A 171 46.18 -0.55 5.70
N LEU A 172 47.09 0.33 6.10
CA LEU A 172 47.22 1.76 5.87
C LEU A 172 47.90 2.01 4.51
N GLY A 173 47.55 3.08 3.79
CA GLY A 173 48.49 3.78 2.90
C GLY A 173 48.06 4.07 1.45
N ASP A 174 48.08 5.36 1.15
CA ASP A 174 48.43 6.05 -0.11
C ASP A 174 47.44 6.24 -1.29
N SER A 175 46.87 7.46 -1.32
CA SER A 175 47.20 8.56 -2.26
C SER A 175 47.51 8.21 -3.73
N THR A 176 46.60 8.55 -4.66
CA THR A 176 46.77 9.58 -5.71
C THR A 176 45.58 9.57 -6.68
N GLY A 177 45.17 10.77 -7.11
CA GLY A 177 43.87 11.01 -7.73
C GLY A 177 43.73 10.66 -9.21
N LEU A 178 42.51 10.78 -9.71
CA LEU A 178 42.19 11.40 -10.99
C LEU A 178 40.69 11.73 -11.00
N GLY A 179 40.33 12.84 -11.66
CA GLY A 179 39.08 13.58 -11.46
C GLY A 179 37.79 12.82 -11.77
N TYR A 180 36.77 13.05 -10.93
CA TYR A 180 35.39 12.76 -11.26
C TYR A 180 34.73 14.02 -11.79
N SER A 181 34.43 13.99 -13.09
CA SER A 181 33.47 14.86 -13.74
C SER A 181 32.16 14.84 -12.95
N ARG A 182 31.78 15.97 -12.34
CA ARG A 182 30.41 16.21 -11.87
C ARG A 182 29.54 16.50 -13.10
N GLN A 183 29.24 15.45 -13.86
CA GLN A 183 28.13 15.51 -14.79
C GLN A 183 26.89 15.15 -13.97
N GLY A 184 25.95 16.09 -13.91
CA GLY A 184 24.65 15.89 -13.27
C GLY A 184 23.90 14.79 -13.98
N GLU A 185 24.09 13.56 -13.52
CA GLU A 185 23.16 12.48 -13.78
C GLU A 185 21.93 12.79 -12.92
N GLU A 186 20.80 13.07 -13.58
CA GLU A 186 19.49 12.83 -13.00
C GLU A 186 19.59 11.48 -12.28
N LYS A 187 19.53 11.51 -10.95
CA LYS A 187 19.40 10.29 -10.16
C LYS A 187 18.03 9.71 -10.51
N THR A 188 17.93 8.99 -11.63
CA THR A 188 16.92 7.97 -11.80
C THR A 188 17.24 6.92 -10.76
N VAL A 189 16.74 7.13 -9.54
CA VAL A 189 16.87 6.16 -8.45
C VAL A 189 16.05 4.96 -8.90
N SER A 190 16.73 4.02 -9.57
CA SER A 190 16.11 2.82 -10.08
C SER A 190 15.67 1.99 -8.88
N ASN A 191 14.37 2.00 -8.60
CA ASN A 191 13.79 1.18 -7.54
C ASN A 191 14.14 -0.29 -7.82
N ARG A 192 14.94 -0.90 -6.95
CA ARG A 192 15.36 -2.28 -7.13
C ARG A 192 14.20 -3.21 -6.83
N GLU A 193 13.85 -4.08 -7.78
CA GLU A 193 12.88 -5.14 -7.54
C GLU A 193 13.51 -6.27 -6.72
N TYR A 194 12.89 -6.60 -5.59
CA TYR A 194 13.36 -7.64 -4.66
C TYR A 194 12.42 -8.82 -4.56
N MET A 195 11.16 -8.67 -4.98
CA MET A 195 10.19 -9.74 -4.93
C MET A 195 10.50 -10.81 -5.98
N PRO A 196 10.35 -12.12 -5.66
CA PRO A 196 10.65 -13.20 -6.58
C PRO A 196 9.89 -13.14 -7.91
N SER A 197 10.44 -13.77 -8.95
CA SER A 197 9.88 -13.75 -10.32
C SER A 197 8.43 -14.25 -10.39
N ILE A 198 8.04 -15.22 -9.56
CA ILE A 198 6.65 -15.71 -9.52
C ILE A 198 5.65 -14.64 -9.04
N TRP A 199 6.08 -13.76 -8.13
CA TRP A 199 5.28 -12.61 -7.73
C TRP A 199 5.18 -11.60 -8.87
N GLN A 200 6.32 -11.32 -9.52
CA GLN A 200 6.37 -10.38 -10.64
C GLN A 200 5.45 -10.79 -11.79
N SER A 201 5.45 -12.07 -12.16
CA SER A 201 4.59 -12.58 -13.23
C SER A 201 3.11 -12.69 -12.85
N PHE A 202 2.80 -12.64 -11.55
CA PHE A 202 1.42 -12.63 -11.05
C PHE A 202 0.79 -11.21 -11.07
N ILE A 203 1.60 -10.16 -11.00
CA ILE A 203 1.12 -8.77 -11.04
C ILE A 203 0.54 -8.46 -12.41
N THR A 204 -0.71 -7.99 -12.44
CA THR A 204 -1.37 -7.51 -13.66
C THR A 204 -1.14 -6.02 -13.88
N HIS A 205 -1.20 -5.23 -12.81
CA HIS A 205 -1.06 -3.78 -12.83
C HIS A 205 -0.12 -3.27 -11.74
N ARG A 206 0.62 -2.20 -12.03
CA ARG A 206 1.56 -1.58 -11.10
C ARG A 206 1.46 -0.06 -11.21
N ILE A 207 1.26 0.58 -10.07
CA ILE A 207 1.25 2.03 -9.93
C ILE A 207 2.42 2.40 -9.02
N ASN A 208 3.23 3.35 -9.46
CA ASN A 208 4.30 3.95 -8.69
C ASN A 208 3.77 5.22 -8.01
N LEU A 209 4.02 5.35 -6.70
CA LEU A 209 3.61 6.50 -5.91
C LEU A 209 4.87 7.24 -5.43
N GLN A 210 4.92 8.55 -5.63
CA GLN A 210 6.04 9.39 -5.22
C GLN A 210 5.55 10.65 -4.51
N VAL A 211 6.31 11.10 -3.52
CA VAL A 211 6.16 12.45 -2.96
C VAL A 211 6.94 13.39 -3.88
N GLU A 212 6.29 14.46 -4.32
CA GLU A 212 6.94 15.55 -5.04
C GLU A 212 7.52 16.49 -3.98
N GLU A 213 8.85 16.46 -3.81
CA GLU A 213 9.52 17.41 -2.93
C GLU A 213 9.34 18.81 -3.50
N ALA A 214 8.76 19.72 -2.71
CA ALA A 214 8.68 21.12 -3.09
C ALA A 214 10.10 21.66 -3.28
N GLU A 215 10.41 22.18 -4.47
CA GLU A 215 11.61 23.00 -4.66
C GLU A 215 11.59 24.10 -3.60
N VAL A 216 12.68 24.19 -2.83
CA VAL A 216 12.82 25.05 -1.64
C VAL A 216 12.15 26.41 -1.87
N PRO A 217 11.06 26.75 -1.15
CA PRO A 217 10.38 28.01 -1.40
C PRO A 217 11.28 29.16 -0.99
N SER A 218 11.65 30.00 -1.94
CA SER A 218 12.10 31.36 -1.63
C SER A 218 10.92 32.13 -1.06
N VAL A 219 10.87 32.26 0.27
CA VAL A 219 10.18 33.32 1.01
C VAL A 219 8.68 33.48 0.71
N LEU A 220 7.83 32.66 1.34
CA LEU A 220 6.68 33.09 2.16
C LEU A 220 5.98 31.86 2.75
N GLU A 221 5.63 31.93 4.03
CA GLU A 221 4.86 30.93 4.76
C GLU A 221 3.50 30.69 4.08
N SER A 222 3.41 29.59 3.34
CA SER A 222 2.16 28.88 3.11
C SER A 222 2.47 27.42 3.40
N GLU A 223 1.66 26.78 4.24
CA GLU A 223 1.73 25.34 4.49
C GLU A 223 1.42 24.61 3.17
N VAL A 224 2.43 24.48 2.31
CA VAL A 224 2.30 23.72 1.07
C VAL A 224 2.15 22.26 1.47
N LEU A 225 0.92 21.74 1.38
CA LEU A 225 0.64 20.33 1.60
C LEU A 225 1.53 19.49 0.69
N PRO A 226 2.09 18.37 1.19
CA PRO A 226 2.93 17.50 0.38
C PRO A 226 2.15 17.03 -0.84
N MET A 227 2.67 17.35 -2.02
CA MET A 227 2.07 16.91 -3.28
C MET A 227 2.56 15.49 -3.57
N HIS A 228 1.63 14.63 -3.98
CA HIS A 228 1.92 13.26 -4.35
C HIS A 228 1.63 13.05 -5.83
N THR A 229 2.32 12.07 -6.41
CA THR A 229 2.15 11.71 -7.81
C THR A 229 1.96 10.21 -7.96
N SER A 230 1.08 9.83 -8.88
CA SER A 230 0.83 8.44 -9.27
C SER A 230 1.13 8.25 -10.74
N GLU A 231 1.85 7.18 -11.06
CA GLU A 231 2.21 6.81 -12.42
C GLU A 231 1.95 5.31 -12.66
N TRP A 232 1.25 5.00 -13.76
CA TRP A 232 1.05 3.63 -14.20
C TRP A 232 2.34 3.09 -14.84
N VAL A 233 2.98 2.13 -14.16
CA VAL A 233 4.17 1.42 -14.64
C VAL A 233 3.78 0.20 -15.46
N GLN A 234 2.68 -0.46 -15.08
CA GLN A 234 2.14 -1.62 -15.77
C GLN A 234 0.61 -1.54 -15.79
N PRO A 235 -0.04 -1.46 -16.98
CA PRO A 235 0.56 -1.10 -18.25
C PRO A 235 1.18 0.30 -18.19
N CYS A 236 2.22 0.59 -18.99
CA CYS A 236 2.81 1.92 -19.01
C CYS A 236 1.91 2.88 -19.79
N LEU A 237 1.25 3.80 -19.09
CA LEU A 237 0.34 4.78 -19.69
C LEU A 237 1.00 6.13 -19.99
N LYS A 238 2.24 6.37 -19.52
CA LYS A 238 2.94 7.66 -19.61
C LYS A 238 2.11 8.85 -19.09
N MET A 239 1.16 8.57 -18.19
CA MET A 239 0.35 9.56 -17.51
C MET A 239 0.78 9.62 -16.05
N LYS A 240 1.03 10.84 -15.57
CA LYS A 240 1.37 11.14 -14.19
C LYS A 240 0.27 12.03 -13.64
N GLU A 241 -0.45 11.53 -12.66
CA GLU A 241 -1.52 12.24 -11.98
C GLU A 241 -0.98 12.81 -10.66
N LYS A 242 -1.50 13.97 -10.25
CA LYS A 242 -1.16 14.63 -8.99
C LYS A 242 -2.33 14.50 -8.03
N PHE A 243 -2.02 14.24 -6.76
CA PHE A 243 -3.02 14.15 -5.70
C PHE A 243 -2.45 14.67 -4.38
N SER A 244 -3.35 15.07 -3.48
CA SER A 244 -3.04 15.41 -2.10
C SER A 244 -3.69 14.40 -1.14
N ILE A 245 -3.12 14.27 0.05
CA ILE A 245 -3.71 13.50 1.14
C ILE A 245 -4.17 14.50 2.19
N MET A 246 -5.49 14.58 2.38
CA MET A 246 -6.17 15.49 3.30
C MET A 246 -7.03 14.68 4.29
N ASP A 247 -7.69 15.34 5.24
CA ASP A 247 -8.49 14.69 6.29
C ASP A 247 -9.71 13.91 5.78
N ASP A 248 -10.17 14.20 4.58
CA ASP A 248 -11.20 13.49 3.83
C ASP A 248 -10.65 12.36 2.92
N GLY A 249 -9.33 12.11 3.00
CA GLY A 249 -8.63 11.04 2.29
C GLY A 249 -7.81 11.55 1.10
N VAL A 250 -7.85 10.81 -0.01
CA VAL A 250 -7.12 11.14 -1.23
C VAL A 250 -7.98 12.04 -2.12
N SER A 251 -7.41 13.15 -2.59
CA SER A 251 -8.07 14.11 -3.49
C SER A 251 -7.20 14.39 -4.71
N LEU A 252 -7.79 14.26 -5.89
CA LEU A 252 -7.12 14.53 -7.16
C LEU A 252 -6.96 16.04 -7.35
N ILE A 253 -5.80 16.44 -7.84
CA ILE A 253 -5.52 17.82 -8.25
C ILE A 253 -5.71 17.87 -9.76
N GLN A 254 -6.72 18.62 -10.22
CA GLN A 254 -6.98 18.85 -11.64
C GLN A 254 -6.04 19.89 -12.24
#